data_AF-A0A6P2CVQ9-F1
#
_entry.id   AF-A0A6P2CVQ9-F1
#
_cell.length_a   1.000
_cell.length_b   1.000
_cell.length_c   1.000
_cell.angle_alpha   90.00
_cell.angle_beta   90.00
_cell.angle_gamma   90.00
#
_symmetry.space_group_name_H-M   'P 1'
#
loop_
_entity.id
_entity.type
_entity.pdbx_description
1 polymer ?
#
loop_
_entity_poly.entity_id
_entity_poly.type
_entity_poly.pdbx_seq_one_letter_code
_entity_poly.pdbx_strand_id
1 'polypeptide(L)'
;MTDEPALLATILAHPDEDTPRLMFADWLQEHNQPLRAEFVRVQVQLADLLRRMARAGLRPTPRARTATECKRYPELFALLARQALIWPTYGEWFPFGPLPQDHAAATCENIFNKLCVYAAVNHLPWVSLTQRGFLKAVQCPAASWLAHADAILARHPVERVRLTDVPGALGQIRLGWRNGHKCQLGFRGRKMHVLALPPSAPGSESTWPHLLEAEWPSIGFERGFD
;
A
#
# COMPACT_ATOMS: atom_id res chain seq x y z
N MET A 1 13.46 -14.60 22.14
CA MET A 1 12.80 -14.59 20.82
C MET A 1 12.23 -13.20 20.64
N THR A 2 12.43 -12.58 19.47
CA THR A 2 11.85 -11.26 19.19
C THR A 2 10.37 -11.46 18.86
N ASP A 3 9.48 -10.78 19.57
CA ASP A 3 8.04 -10.89 19.32
C ASP A 3 7.63 -10.16 18.03
N GLU A 4 6.51 -10.58 17.42
CA GLU A 4 5.96 -10.01 16.18
C GLU A 4 5.96 -8.46 16.15
N PRO A 5 5.51 -7.77 17.22
CA PRO A 5 5.43 -6.30 17.19
C PRO A 5 6.80 -5.62 17.07
N ALA A 6 7.85 -6.19 17.65
CA ALA A 6 9.19 -5.64 17.58
C ALA A 6 9.82 -5.83 16.19
N LEU A 7 9.55 -6.96 15.53
CA LEU A 7 9.94 -7.19 14.15
C LEU A 7 9.23 -6.21 13.21
N LEU A 8 7.91 -6.05 13.36
CA LEU A 8 7.14 -5.08 12.57
C LEU A 8 7.62 -3.65 12.80
N ALA A 9 7.87 -3.24 14.04
CA ALA A 9 8.41 -1.91 14.35
C ALA A 9 9.75 -1.66 13.64
N THR A 10 10.64 -2.67 13.59
CA THR A 10 11.92 -2.58 12.88
C THR A 10 11.71 -2.42 11.37
N ILE A 11 10.77 -3.17 10.78
CA ILE A 11 10.40 -3.08 9.36
C ILE A 11 9.85 -1.71 9.00
N LEU A 12 9.05 -1.11 9.89
CA LEU A 12 8.47 0.22 9.71
C LEU A 12 9.52 1.33 9.84
N ALA A 13 10.47 1.18 10.79
CA ALA A 13 11.58 2.13 10.95
C ALA A 13 12.59 2.05 9.80
N HIS A 14 12.77 0.87 9.22
CA HIS A 14 13.72 0.60 8.13
C HIS A 14 13.01 -0.04 6.91
N PRO A 15 12.19 0.72 6.17
CA PRO A 15 11.34 0.18 5.11
C PRO A 15 12.09 -0.35 3.88
N ASP A 16 13.33 0.10 3.67
CA ASP A 16 14.16 -0.31 2.53
C ASP A 16 15.04 -1.53 2.80
N GLU A 17 15.16 -1.94 4.07
CA GLU A 17 16.04 -3.04 4.48
C GLU A 17 15.36 -4.41 4.33
N ASP A 18 16.11 -5.36 3.78
CA ASP A 18 15.64 -6.74 3.61
C ASP A 18 15.86 -7.59 4.87
N THR A 19 16.88 -7.31 5.67
CA THR A 19 17.22 -8.06 6.89
C THR A 19 16.04 -8.23 7.86
N PRO A 20 15.35 -7.16 8.32
CA PRO A 20 14.23 -7.31 9.24
C PRO A 20 13.03 -8.05 8.61
N ARG A 21 12.89 -8.01 7.28
CA ARG A 21 11.84 -8.73 6.55
C ARG A 21 12.11 -10.23 6.48
N LEU A 22 13.38 -10.61 6.30
CA LEU A 22 13.80 -12.01 6.33
C LEU A 22 13.69 -12.59 7.74
N MET A 23 14.09 -11.83 8.78
CA MET A 23 13.85 -12.23 10.18
C MET A 23 12.36 -12.43 10.48
N PHE A 24 11.51 -11.54 9.96
CA PHE A 24 10.06 -11.70 10.07
C PHE A 24 9.54 -12.93 9.31
N ALA A 25 10.09 -13.26 8.15
CA ALA A 25 9.75 -14.48 7.45
C ALA A 25 10.15 -15.74 8.25
N ASP A 26 11.30 -15.73 8.93
CA ASP A 26 11.70 -16.83 9.80
C ASP A 26 10.75 -16.98 10.98
N TRP A 27 10.40 -15.86 11.63
CA TRP A 27 9.38 -15.84 12.68
C TRP A 27 8.03 -16.39 12.20
N LEU A 28 7.55 -15.97 11.03
CA LEU A 28 6.31 -16.47 10.44
C LEU A 28 6.33 -17.98 10.23
N GLN A 29 7.47 -18.53 9.79
CA GLN A 29 7.64 -19.95 9.59
C GLN A 29 7.56 -20.73 10.90
N GLU A 30 8.20 -20.21 11.96
CA GLU A 30 8.13 -20.78 13.31
C GLU A 30 6.71 -20.72 13.91
N HIS A 31 5.89 -19.76 13.44
CA HIS A 31 4.54 -19.51 13.95
C HIS A 31 3.43 -20.05 13.02
N ASN A 32 3.70 -21.15 12.31
CA ASN A 32 2.72 -21.85 11.44
C ASN A 32 2.13 -20.98 10.31
N GLN A 33 2.87 -19.97 9.84
CA GLN A 33 2.52 -19.15 8.67
C GLN A 33 3.54 -19.31 7.52
N PRO A 34 3.82 -20.55 7.05
CA PRO A 34 4.88 -20.82 6.07
C PRO A 34 4.63 -20.17 4.71
N LEU A 35 3.35 -20.07 4.29
CA LEU A 35 3.00 -19.41 3.03
C LEU A 35 3.28 -17.90 3.07
N ARG A 36 3.02 -17.24 4.21
CA ARG A 36 3.32 -15.82 4.40
C ARG A 36 4.82 -15.59 4.48
N ALA A 37 5.54 -16.46 5.18
CA ALA A 37 7.00 -16.44 5.24
C ALA A 37 7.61 -16.52 3.84
N GLU A 38 7.14 -17.49 3.05
CA GLU A 38 7.58 -17.67 1.67
C GLU A 38 7.25 -16.45 0.80
N PHE A 39 6.05 -15.89 0.93
CA PHE A 39 5.67 -14.70 0.18
C PHE A 39 6.64 -13.54 0.42
N VAL A 40 7.01 -13.27 1.68
CA VAL A 40 7.98 -12.22 2.02
C VAL A 40 9.33 -12.51 1.36
N ARG A 41 9.83 -13.75 1.43
CA ARG A 41 11.12 -14.14 0.81
C ARG A 41 11.10 -13.97 -0.72
N VAL A 42 10.04 -14.44 -1.39
CA VAL A 42 9.88 -14.28 -2.84
C VAL A 42 9.84 -12.80 -3.22
N GLN A 43 9.12 -11.97 -2.48
CA GLN A 43 9.04 -10.53 -2.75
C GLN A 43 10.38 -9.80 -2.54
N VAL A 44 11.17 -10.21 -1.54
CA VAL A 44 12.53 -9.68 -1.33
C VAL A 44 13.44 -10.05 -2.50
N GLN A 45 13.46 -11.32 -2.92
CA GLN A 45 14.23 -11.80 -4.07
C GLN A 45 13.83 -11.08 -5.36
N LEU A 46 12.52 -10.89 -5.56
CA LEU A 46 11.98 -10.18 -6.71
C LEU A 46 12.40 -8.71 -6.73
N ALA A 47 12.31 -8.02 -5.59
CA ALA A 47 12.76 -6.63 -5.49
C ALA A 47 14.25 -6.48 -5.80
N ASP A 48 15.07 -7.42 -5.34
CA ASP A 48 16.49 -7.45 -5.64
C ASP A 48 16.79 -7.71 -7.13
N LEU A 49 16.15 -8.73 -7.71
CA LEU A 49 16.28 -9.04 -9.13
C LEU A 49 15.91 -7.82 -9.99
N LEU A 50 14.79 -7.16 -9.71
CA LEU A 50 14.40 -5.94 -10.43
C LEU A 50 15.42 -4.81 -10.29
N ARG A 51 16.05 -4.64 -9.11
CA ARG A 51 17.11 -3.64 -8.93
C ARG A 51 18.32 -3.98 -9.79
N ARG A 52 18.76 -5.25 -9.81
CA ARG A 52 19.86 -5.74 -10.64
C ARG A 52 19.56 -5.53 -12.13
N MET A 53 18.38 -5.92 -12.58
CA MET A 53 17.92 -5.74 -13.97
C MET A 53 17.87 -4.27 -14.38
N ALA A 54 17.34 -3.40 -13.52
CA ALA A 54 17.27 -1.97 -13.80
C ALA A 54 18.67 -1.34 -13.94
N ARG A 55 19.64 -1.74 -13.09
CA ARG A 55 21.05 -1.31 -13.22
C ARG A 55 21.69 -1.78 -14.52
N ALA A 56 21.27 -2.94 -15.03
CA ALA A 56 21.69 -3.48 -16.32
C ALA A 56 20.92 -2.87 -17.53
N GLY A 57 20.04 -1.89 -17.31
CA GLY A 57 19.24 -1.28 -18.37
C GLY A 57 18.13 -2.17 -18.94
N LEU A 58 17.82 -3.29 -18.29
CA LEU A 58 16.79 -4.22 -18.72
C LEU A 58 15.40 -3.70 -18.33
N ARG A 59 14.47 -3.75 -19.28
CA ARG A 59 13.05 -3.39 -19.09
C ARG A 59 12.17 -4.57 -19.49
N PRO A 60 11.96 -5.54 -18.59
CA PRO A 60 11.03 -6.63 -18.86
C PRO A 60 9.63 -6.05 -19.07
N THR A 61 8.78 -6.74 -19.84
CA THR A 61 7.38 -6.37 -20.00
C THR A 61 6.50 -7.48 -19.39
N PRO A 62 6.31 -7.50 -18.06
CA PRO A 62 5.76 -8.66 -17.35
C PRO A 62 4.35 -9.08 -17.82
N ARG A 63 3.60 -8.16 -18.44
CA ARG A 63 2.28 -8.41 -19.04
C ARG A 63 2.33 -9.42 -20.18
N ALA A 64 3.41 -9.46 -20.95
CA ALA A 64 3.42 -10.19 -22.20
C ALA A 64 3.45 -11.70 -21.98
N ARG A 65 4.00 -12.19 -20.83
CA ARG A 65 4.21 -13.61 -20.48
C ARG A 65 4.47 -14.51 -21.70
N THR A 66 5.17 -13.98 -22.70
CA THR A 66 5.38 -14.69 -23.96
C THR A 66 6.42 -15.76 -23.72
N ALA A 67 6.38 -16.85 -24.50
CA ALA A 67 7.43 -17.86 -24.44
C ALA A 67 8.84 -17.24 -24.61
N THR A 68 8.95 -16.18 -25.42
CA THR A 68 10.19 -15.43 -25.63
C THR A 68 10.64 -14.67 -24.38
N GLU A 69 9.75 -13.92 -23.72
CA GLU A 69 10.05 -13.22 -22.46
C GLU A 69 10.40 -14.23 -21.34
N CYS A 70 9.64 -15.32 -21.22
CA CYS A 70 9.91 -16.38 -20.25
C CYS A 70 11.31 -17.00 -20.42
N LYS A 71 11.74 -17.23 -21.67
CA LYS A 71 13.10 -17.69 -21.99
C LYS A 71 14.17 -16.63 -21.71
N ARG A 72 13.84 -15.35 -21.92
CA ARG A 72 14.77 -14.23 -21.72
C ARG A 72 15.02 -13.93 -20.23
N TYR A 73 14.01 -14.11 -19.38
CA TYR A 73 14.08 -13.79 -17.95
C TYR A 73 13.58 -14.93 -17.05
N PRO A 74 14.19 -16.13 -17.09
CA PRO A 74 13.68 -17.30 -16.40
C PRO A 74 13.58 -17.11 -14.88
N GLU A 75 14.54 -16.43 -14.25
CA GLU A 75 14.53 -16.13 -12.80
C GLU A 75 13.32 -15.24 -12.43
N LEU A 76 13.03 -14.20 -13.22
CA LEU A 76 11.90 -13.30 -12.99
C LEU A 76 10.57 -14.05 -13.06
N PHE A 77 10.38 -14.85 -14.12
CA PHE A 77 9.12 -15.58 -14.29
C PHE A 77 8.96 -16.72 -13.29
N ALA A 78 10.05 -17.34 -12.82
CA ALA A 78 9.99 -18.31 -11.74
C ALA A 78 9.49 -17.69 -10.43
N LEU A 79 10.00 -16.51 -10.05
CA LEU A 79 9.55 -15.78 -8.87
C LEU A 79 8.09 -15.31 -8.99
N LEU A 80 7.71 -14.79 -10.17
CA LEU A 80 6.33 -14.40 -10.46
C LEU A 80 5.36 -15.59 -10.38
N ALA A 81 5.77 -16.75 -10.89
CA ALA A 81 4.97 -17.97 -10.80
C ALA A 81 4.84 -18.43 -9.35
N ARG A 82 5.93 -18.38 -8.56
CA ARG A 82 5.88 -18.76 -7.14
C ARG A 82 4.96 -17.86 -6.33
N GLN A 83 5.06 -16.55 -6.54
CA GLN A 83 4.15 -15.59 -5.93
C GLN A 83 2.68 -15.89 -6.27
N ALA A 84 2.39 -16.21 -7.53
CA ALA A 84 1.02 -16.51 -7.97
C ALA A 84 0.45 -17.79 -7.33
N LEU A 85 1.28 -18.77 -6.97
CA LEU A 85 0.83 -19.98 -6.25
C LEU A 85 0.43 -19.72 -4.80
N ILE A 86 1.08 -18.74 -4.15
CA ILE A 86 0.81 -18.38 -2.75
C ILE A 86 -0.48 -17.51 -2.63
N TRP A 87 -0.84 -16.86 -3.73
CA TRP A 87 -1.92 -15.88 -3.86
C TRP A 87 -3.29 -16.26 -3.27
N PRO A 88 -3.81 -17.50 -3.39
CA PRO A 88 -5.14 -17.85 -2.86
C PRO A 88 -5.29 -17.67 -1.35
N THR A 89 -4.17 -17.60 -0.61
CA THR A 89 -4.14 -17.40 0.86
C THR A 89 -3.88 -15.95 1.28
N TYR A 90 -3.67 -15.06 0.30
CA TYR A 90 -3.20 -13.69 0.53
C TYR A 90 -4.20 -12.80 1.27
N GLY A 91 -5.50 -13.04 1.07
CA GLY A 91 -6.57 -12.25 1.70
C GLY A 91 -6.63 -12.37 3.22
N GLU A 92 -6.01 -13.39 3.81
CA GLU A 92 -6.03 -13.64 5.25
C GLU A 92 -5.02 -12.77 6.03
N TRP A 93 -4.03 -12.18 5.35
CA TRP A 93 -2.91 -11.48 5.99
C TRP A 93 -3.04 -9.97 6.04
N PHE A 94 -4.04 -9.42 5.35
CA PHE A 94 -4.27 -7.98 5.25
C PHE A 94 -5.57 -7.61 5.96
N PRO A 95 -5.64 -6.40 6.55
CA PRO A 95 -6.77 -5.99 7.39
C PRO A 95 -8.08 -5.77 6.63
N PHE A 96 -8.10 -5.99 5.32
CA PHE A 96 -9.29 -5.88 4.50
C PHE A 96 -9.98 -7.25 4.51
N GLY A 97 -11.27 -7.28 4.88
CA GLY A 97 -12.10 -8.48 4.82
C GLY A 97 -12.04 -9.17 3.46
N PRO A 98 -12.62 -10.38 3.33
CA PRO A 98 -12.29 -11.34 2.29
C PRO A 98 -12.19 -10.68 0.91
N LEU A 99 -10.98 -10.72 0.34
CA LEU A 99 -10.76 -10.42 -1.06
C LEU A 99 -11.75 -11.29 -1.87
N PRO A 100 -12.67 -10.71 -2.68
CA PRO A 100 -13.55 -11.50 -3.54
C PRO A 100 -12.75 -12.53 -4.35
N GLN A 101 -13.26 -13.74 -4.56
CA GLN A 101 -12.48 -14.81 -5.21
C GLN A 101 -12.08 -14.49 -6.68
N ASP A 102 -12.66 -13.44 -7.27
CA ASP A 102 -12.59 -13.10 -8.69
C ASP A 102 -11.48 -12.09 -9.05
N HIS A 103 -10.34 -12.10 -8.35
CA HIS A 103 -9.23 -11.19 -8.66
C HIS A 103 -8.51 -11.59 -9.96
N ALA A 104 -8.65 -10.76 -10.99
CA ALA A 104 -7.63 -10.70 -12.03
C ALA A 104 -6.42 -9.94 -11.45
N ALA A 105 -5.22 -10.52 -11.59
CA ALA A 105 -3.97 -9.80 -11.39
C ALA A 105 -3.83 -8.72 -12.49
N ALA A 106 -4.59 -7.65 -12.37
CA ALA A 106 -4.54 -6.53 -13.28
C ALA A 106 -3.31 -5.69 -12.94
N THR A 107 -2.22 -5.88 -13.68
CA THR A 107 -1.13 -4.91 -13.74
C THR A 107 -1.72 -3.56 -14.18
N CYS A 108 -1.86 -2.54 -13.32
CA CYS A 108 -2.22 -1.21 -13.81
C CYS A 108 -0.97 -0.53 -14.38
N GLU A 109 -1.11 0.13 -15.54
CA GLU A 109 -0.01 0.84 -16.20
C GLU A 109 0.44 2.10 -15.42
N ASN A 110 -0.46 2.70 -14.64
CA ASN A 110 -0.32 4.11 -14.25
C ASN A 110 -0.05 4.41 -12.77
N ILE A 111 0.02 3.43 -11.87
CA ILE A 111 0.32 3.76 -10.45
C ILE A 111 1.61 3.10 -9.93
N PHE A 112 2.05 1.99 -10.54
CA PHE A 112 2.98 1.09 -9.89
C PHE A 112 3.88 0.33 -10.85
N ASN A 113 4.77 1.04 -11.54
CA ASN A 113 5.70 0.44 -12.49
C ASN A 113 6.80 -0.46 -11.87
N LYS A 114 6.60 -0.97 -10.65
CA LYS A 114 7.42 -2.02 -10.01
C LYS A 114 6.55 -2.90 -9.09
N LEU A 115 5.97 -3.91 -9.73
CA LEU A 115 5.51 -5.20 -9.21
C LEU A 115 4.43 -5.26 -8.12
N CYS A 116 3.32 -5.91 -8.50
CA CYS A 116 2.13 -6.33 -7.74
C CYS A 116 1.03 -5.26 -7.58
N VAL A 117 0.24 -5.03 -8.63
CA VAL A 117 -1.02 -4.28 -8.57
C VAL A 117 -2.18 -5.27 -8.58
N TYR A 118 -3.15 -5.07 -7.68
CA TYR A 118 -4.35 -5.89 -7.61
C TYR A 118 -5.59 -5.02 -7.73
N ALA A 119 -6.36 -5.19 -8.81
CA ALA A 119 -7.53 -4.39 -9.11
C ALA A 119 -8.74 -5.34 -9.32
N ALA A 120 -9.85 -5.09 -8.62
CA ALA A 120 -11.12 -5.72 -8.93
C ALA A 120 -11.59 -5.29 -10.33
N VAL A 121 -12.02 -6.24 -11.14
CA VAL A 121 -12.56 -5.93 -12.47
C VAL A 121 -13.90 -5.19 -12.27
N ASN A 122 -14.00 -4.03 -12.92
CA ASN A 122 -15.17 -3.18 -13.18
C ASN A 122 -15.73 -2.24 -12.11
N HIS A 123 -15.45 -2.35 -10.81
CA HIS A 123 -15.81 -1.30 -9.83
C HIS A 123 -14.80 -1.31 -8.66
N LEU A 124 -13.88 -0.34 -8.58
CA LEU A 124 -12.68 -0.41 -7.72
C LEU A 124 -12.80 0.36 -6.40
N PRO A 125 -13.10 -0.29 -5.25
CA PRO A 125 -12.92 0.33 -3.95
C PRO A 125 -11.54 0.05 -3.33
N TRP A 126 -10.78 -0.97 -3.73
CA TRP A 126 -9.43 -1.15 -3.16
C TRP A 126 -8.45 -1.70 -4.20
N VAL A 127 -7.33 -1.00 -4.41
CA VAL A 127 -6.14 -1.50 -5.12
C VAL A 127 -4.96 -1.43 -4.16
N SER A 128 -4.11 -2.45 -4.12
CA SER A 128 -2.89 -2.39 -3.31
C SER A 128 -1.65 -2.69 -4.14
N LEU A 129 -0.57 -1.97 -3.82
CA LEU A 129 0.78 -2.31 -4.22
C LEU A 129 1.48 -2.97 -3.06
N THR A 130 2.00 -4.17 -3.31
CA THR A 130 2.87 -4.86 -2.37
C THR A 130 4.31 -4.85 -2.87
N GLN A 131 5.24 -4.49 -1.99
CA GLN A 131 6.66 -4.57 -2.26
C GLN A 131 7.37 -5.21 -1.07
N ARG A 132 8.32 -6.12 -1.35
CA ARG A 132 9.11 -6.83 -0.33
C ARG A 132 8.24 -7.47 0.78
N GLY A 133 7.03 -7.92 0.44
CA GLY A 133 6.13 -8.62 1.35
C GLY A 133 5.11 -7.74 2.10
N PHE A 134 5.13 -6.42 1.93
CA PHE A 134 4.26 -5.49 2.66
C PHE A 134 3.57 -4.49 1.73
N LEU A 135 2.46 -3.90 2.19
CA LEU A 135 1.82 -2.81 1.45
C LEU A 135 2.76 -1.61 1.41
N LYS A 136 3.04 -1.15 0.19
CA LYS A 136 3.77 0.09 -0.07
C LYS A 136 2.83 1.21 -0.49
N ALA A 137 1.73 0.87 -1.14
CA ALA A 137 0.72 1.83 -1.49
C ALA A 137 -0.66 1.20 -1.60
N VAL A 138 -1.68 2.02 -1.43
CA VAL A 138 -3.06 1.62 -1.57
C VAL A 138 -3.84 2.66 -2.37
N GLN A 139 -4.91 2.22 -3.00
CA GLN A 139 -5.92 3.08 -3.58
C GLN A 139 -7.25 2.67 -2.99
N CYS A 140 -8.05 3.61 -2.50
CA CYS A 140 -9.35 3.30 -1.89
C CYS A 140 -10.26 4.52 -1.70
N PRO A 141 -11.56 4.33 -1.38
CA PRO A 141 -12.41 5.39 -0.90
C PRO A 141 -11.84 6.05 0.34
N ALA A 142 -12.02 7.36 0.45
CA ALA A 142 -11.55 8.12 1.59
C ALA A 142 -12.16 7.61 2.91
N ALA A 143 -13.44 7.24 2.90
CA ALA A 143 -14.10 6.70 4.09
C ALA A 143 -13.43 5.40 4.58
N SER A 144 -13.05 4.53 3.64
CA SER A 144 -12.39 3.27 3.97
C SER A 144 -10.96 3.49 4.45
N TRP A 145 -10.22 4.45 3.87
CA TRP A 145 -8.91 4.86 4.41
C TRP A 145 -9.04 5.34 5.86
N LEU A 146 -9.94 6.29 6.15
CA LEU A 146 -10.12 6.84 7.50
C LEU A 146 -10.43 5.77 8.55
N ALA A 147 -11.19 4.74 8.17
CA ALA A 147 -11.57 3.64 9.05
C ALA A 147 -10.41 2.67 9.35
N HIS A 148 -9.46 2.49 8.42
CA HIS A 148 -8.46 1.43 8.49
C HIS A 148 -7.00 1.90 8.56
N ALA A 149 -6.73 3.19 8.34
CA ALA A 149 -5.38 3.75 8.22
C ALA A 149 -4.47 3.34 9.38
N ASP A 150 -4.91 3.47 10.63
CA ASP A 150 -4.04 3.18 11.79
C ASP A 150 -3.66 1.68 11.86
N ALA A 151 -4.61 0.79 11.58
CA ALA A 151 -4.36 -0.65 11.56
C ALA A 151 -3.41 -1.05 10.41
N ILE A 152 -3.53 -0.38 9.25
CA ILE A 152 -2.63 -0.58 8.11
C ILE A 152 -1.23 -0.08 8.45
N LEU A 153 -1.11 1.16 8.92
CA LEU A 153 0.18 1.82 9.19
C LEU A 153 0.91 1.19 10.37
N ALA A 154 0.21 0.56 11.31
CA ALA A 154 0.83 -0.21 12.39
C ALA A 154 1.56 -1.48 11.91
N ARG A 155 1.33 -1.94 10.67
CA ARG A 155 1.84 -3.23 10.17
C ARG A 155 2.50 -3.14 8.80
N HIS A 156 2.30 -2.05 8.07
CA HIS A 156 2.78 -1.89 6.70
C HIS A 156 3.46 -0.53 6.49
N PRO A 157 4.64 -0.50 5.82
CA PRO A 157 5.33 0.72 5.45
C PRO A 157 4.68 1.34 4.20
N VAL A 158 3.43 1.75 4.33
CA VAL A 158 2.72 2.45 3.26
C VAL A 158 3.35 3.82 3.10
N GLU A 159 3.64 4.19 1.85
CA GLU A 159 4.23 5.48 1.49
C GLU A 159 3.25 6.33 0.67
N ARG A 160 2.29 5.68 -0.02
CA ARG A 160 1.35 6.38 -0.91
C ARG A 160 -0.07 5.86 -0.79
N VAL A 161 -1.03 6.79 -0.85
CA VAL A 161 -2.46 6.49 -0.81
C VAL A 161 -3.16 7.28 -1.92
N ARG A 162 -3.85 6.58 -2.82
CA ARG A 162 -4.70 7.22 -3.83
C ARG A 162 -6.17 7.12 -3.43
N LEU A 163 -6.82 8.26 -3.23
CA LEU A 163 -8.23 8.26 -2.85
C LEU A 163 -9.12 8.21 -4.11
N THR A 164 -10.00 7.19 -4.21
CA THR A 164 -10.92 7.03 -5.35
C THR A 164 -12.12 7.95 -5.27
N ASP A 165 -12.52 8.31 -4.05
CA ASP A 165 -13.49 9.34 -3.76
C ASP A 165 -12.98 10.24 -2.63
N VAL A 166 -13.36 11.51 -2.69
CA VAL A 166 -13.16 12.50 -1.63
C VAL A 166 -14.51 13.01 -1.10
N PRO A 167 -15.54 13.23 -1.95
CA PRO A 167 -16.85 13.68 -1.47
C PRO A 167 -17.51 12.75 -0.44
N GLY A 168 -17.34 11.43 -0.60
CA GLY A 168 -17.93 10.41 0.27
C GLY A 168 -17.51 10.50 1.74
N ALA A 169 -16.43 11.21 2.04
CA ALA A 169 -15.91 11.38 3.39
C ALA A 169 -15.98 12.82 3.92
N LEU A 170 -16.55 13.79 3.19
CA LEU A 170 -16.66 15.19 3.65
C LEU A 170 -17.36 15.31 5.02
N GLY A 171 -18.35 14.45 5.28
CA GLY A 171 -19.05 14.38 6.57
C GLY A 171 -18.17 13.95 7.75
N GLN A 172 -16.97 13.44 7.49
CA GLN A 172 -15.98 13.08 8.51
C GLN A 172 -15.14 14.27 8.97
N ILE A 173 -15.17 15.41 8.27
CA ILE A 173 -14.46 16.61 8.71
C ILE A 173 -15.21 17.26 9.89
N ARG A 174 -14.45 17.64 10.92
CA ARG A 174 -14.89 18.47 12.04
C ARG A 174 -14.19 19.81 11.97
N LEU A 175 -14.97 20.89 12.05
CA LEU A 175 -14.47 22.24 12.26
C LEU A 175 -14.59 22.58 13.75
N GLY A 176 -13.48 23.00 14.35
CA GLY A 176 -13.41 23.51 15.72
C GLY A 176 -13.67 25.01 15.74
N TRP A 177 -12.61 25.81 15.73
CA TRP A 177 -12.69 27.27 15.65
C TRP A 177 -12.09 27.81 14.35
N ARG A 178 -12.40 29.07 14.05
CA ARG A 178 -11.84 29.79 12.91
C ARG A 178 -11.58 31.25 13.26
N ASN A 179 -10.45 31.77 12.79
CA ASN A 179 -10.09 33.17 12.85
C ASN A 179 -9.39 33.57 11.53
N GLY A 180 -10.14 34.22 10.62
CA GLY A 180 -9.64 34.57 9.30
C GLY A 180 -9.25 33.33 8.47
N HIS A 181 -7.96 33.24 8.13
CA HIS A 181 -7.35 32.12 7.41
C HIS A 181 -6.87 30.99 8.33
N LYS A 182 -6.86 31.17 9.65
CA LYS A 182 -6.53 30.09 10.59
C LYS A 182 -7.79 29.35 11.00
N CYS A 183 -7.78 28.03 10.89
CA CYS A 183 -8.88 27.19 11.33
C CYS A 183 -8.37 25.94 12.03
N GLN A 184 -9.16 25.45 12.98
CA GLN A 184 -8.93 24.17 13.62
C GLN A 184 -9.82 23.12 12.96
N LEU A 185 -9.22 22.09 12.37
CA LEU A 185 -9.89 21.05 11.59
C LEU A 185 -9.37 19.68 11.98
N GLY A 186 -10.22 18.66 11.92
CA GLY A 186 -9.83 17.27 12.21
C GLY A 186 -10.79 16.30 11.56
N PHE A 187 -10.42 15.03 11.49
CA PHE A 187 -11.38 13.98 11.18
C PHE A 187 -12.14 13.55 12.44
N ARG A 188 -13.38 13.07 12.30
CA ARG A 188 -14.15 12.52 13.42
C ARG A 188 -13.36 11.41 14.12
N GLY A 189 -13.34 11.44 15.45
CA GLY A 189 -12.61 10.48 16.27
C GLY A 189 -11.08 10.63 16.27
N ARG A 190 -10.53 11.62 15.54
CA ARG A 190 -9.09 11.86 15.42
C ARG A 190 -8.70 13.22 16.03
N LYS A 191 -7.39 13.47 16.09
CA LYS A 191 -6.81 14.72 16.60
C LYS A 191 -7.27 15.91 15.75
N MET A 192 -7.45 17.06 16.40
CA MET A 192 -7.68 18.33 15.73
C MET A 192 -6.34 19.01 15.40
N HIS A 193 -6.22 19.52 14.19
CA HIS A 193 -5.05 20.24 13.66
C HIS A 193 -5.36 21.71 13.45
N VAL A 194 -4.35 22.57 13.53
CA VAL A 194 -4.47 23.99 13.21
C VAL A 194 -3.87 24.22 11.83
N LEU A 195 -4.69 24.65 10.88
CA LEU A 195 -4.31 24.84 9.48
C LEU A 195 -4.48 26.31 9.08
N ALA A 196 -3.63 26.76 8.15
CA ALA A 196 -3.78 28.04 7.47
C ALA A 196 -4.42 27.78 6.09
N LEU A 197 -5.73 28.04 5.96
CA LEU A 197 -6.51 27.77 4.76
C LEU A 197 -7.18 29.06 4.26
N PRO A 198 -7.42 29.19 2.94
CA PRO A 198 -8.16 30.32 2.41
C PRO A 198 -9.61 30.34 2.95
N PRO A 199 -10.26 31.52 3.01
CA PRO A 199 -11.56 31.66 3.65
C PRO A 199 -12.70 30.76 3.13
N SER A 200 -12.62 30.33 1.88
CA SER A 200 -13.59 29.46 1.20
C SER A 200 -13.30 27.96 1.36
N ALA A 201 -12.12 27.59 1.86
CA ALA A 201 -11.69 26.19 1.87
C ALA A 201 -12.33 25.30 2.95
N PRO A 202 -12.55 25.73 4.22
CA PRO A 202 -12.95 24.83 5.30
C PRO A 202 -14.20 24.00 4.98
N GLY A 203 -14.09 22.67 5.09
CA GLY A 203 -15.19 21.74 4.83
C GLY A 203 -15.52 21.50 3.35
N SER A 204 -14.74 22.11 2.44
CA SER A 204 -14.79 21.79 1.01
C SER A 204 -13.74 20.74 0.62
N GLU A 205 -13.83 20.26 -0.61
CA GLU A 205 -12.84 19.35 -1.19
C GLU A 205 -11.40 19.92 -1.15
N SER A 206 -11.23 21.25 -1.20
CA SER A 206 -9.91 21.90 -1.13
C SER A 206 -9.22 21.78 0.23
N THR A 207 -9.97 21.48 1.32
CA THR A 207 -9.40 21.26 2.66
C THR A 207 -8.61 19.95 2.75
N TRP A 208 -9.05 18.93 2.00
CA TRP A 208 -8.60 17.55 2.16
C TRP A 208 -7.09 17.34 2.10
N PRO A 209 -6.35 17.87 1.11
CA PRO A 209 -4.92 17.61 1.00
C PRO A 209 -4.16 18.11 2.22
N HIS A 210 -4.49 19.32 2.69
CA HIS A 210 -3.86 19.92 3.87
C HIS A 210 -4.16 19.13 5.16
N LEU A 211 -5.40 18.64 5.31
CA LEU A 211 -5.78 17.89 6.50
C LEU A 211 -5.19 16.48 6.49
N LEU A 212 -5.10 15.83 5.33
CA LEU A 212 -4.45 14.53 5.16
C LEU A 212 -2.94 14.63 5.46
N GLU A 213 -2.27 15.66 4.94
CA GLU A 213 -0.85 15.91 5.19
C GLU A 213 -0.58 16.21 6.68
N ALA A 214 -1.48 16.93 7.35
CA ALA A 214 -1.35 17.19 8.78
C ALA A 214 -1.57 15.94 9.66
N GLU A 215 -2.50 15.06 9.28
CA GLU A 215 -2.79 13.81 10.00
C GLU A 215 -1.70 12.74 9.74
N TRP A 216 -1.24 12.61 8.50
CA TRP A 216 -0.26 11.61 8.06
C TRP A 216 0.86 12.24 7.22
N PRO A 217 1.82 12.96 7.85
CA PRO A 217 2.84 13.72 7.14
C PRO A 217 3.84 12.86 6.35
N SER A 218 3.95 11.57 6.65
CA SER A 218 4.85 10.65 5.93
C SER A 218 4.20 9.97 4.72
N ILE A 219 2.93 10.26 4.42
CA ILE A 219 2.17 9.60 3.36
C ILE A 219 1.92 10.56 2.20
N GLY A 220 2.32 10.16 1.00
CA GLY A 220 1.95 10.85 -0.23
C GLY A 220 0.51 10.54 -0.64
N PHE A 221 -0.39 11.53 -0.55
CA PHE A 221 -1.78 11.37 -0.99
C PHE A 221 -1.96 11.85 -2.44
N GLU A 222 -2.59 11.00 -3.26
CA GLU A 222 -2.96 11.29 -4.65
C GLU A 222 -4.49 11.24 -4.79
N ARG A 223 -5.08 12.01 -5.72
CA ARG A 223 -6.53 11.99 -6.01
C ARG A 223 -6.83 11.20 -7.29
N GLY A 224 -7.91 10.42 -7.27
CA GLY A 224 -8.71 10.00 -8.43
C GLY A 224 -7.97 9.21 -9.52
N PHE A 225 -8.69 8.70 -10.51
CA PHE A 225 -8.10 8.25 -11.77
C PHE A 225 -8.14 9.44 -12.73
N ASP A 226 -6.98 10.03 -13.00
CA ASP A 226 -6.80 10.77 -14.26
C ASP A 226 -6.60 9.75 -15.40
#